data_AF-X0ZJF7-F1
#
_entry.id   AF-X0ZJF7-F1
#
_cell.length_a   1.000
_cell.length_b   1.000
_cell.length_c   1.000
_cell.angle_alpha   90.00
_cell.angle_beta   90.00
_cell.angle_gamma   90.00
#
_symmetry.space_group_name_H-M   'P 1'
#
loop_
_entity.id
_entity.type
_entity.pdbx_description
1 polymer ?
#
loop_
_entity_poly.entity_id
_entity_poly.type
_entity_poly.pdbx_seq_one_letter_code
_entity_poly.pdbx_strand_id
1 'polypeptide(L)' 'MGTKGYPRVILFSSGSCPWCSRAKSYLRQKGIRVKEVRVDKDPDAAKDVVRMTGQ' A
#
# COMPACT_ATOMS: atom_id res chain seq x y z
N MET A 1 -9.61 -25.00 -7.90
CA MET A 1 -9.19 -23.63 -8.27
C MET A 1 -8.40 -23.05 -7.11
N GLY A 2 -7.07 -23.08 -7.17
CA GLY A 2 -6.22 -22.56 -6.08
C GLY A 2 -6.35 -21.04 -6.02
N THR A 3 -6.95 -20.53 -4.94
CA THR A 3 -6.88 -19.11 -4.59
C THR A 3 -5.42 -18.79 -4.31
N LYS A 4 -4.71 -18.25 -5.29
CA LYS A 4 -3.34 -17.74 -5.11
C LYS A 4 -3.45 -16.56 -4.14
N GLY A 5 -3.39 -16.86 -2.84
CA GLY A 5 -3.60 -15.92 -1.75
C GLY A 5 -2.42 -14.96 -1.72
N TYR A 6 -2.58 -13.79 -2.34
CA TYR A 6 -1.65 -12.70 -2.15
C TYR A 6 -1.79 -12.22 -0.70
N PRO A 7 -0.67 -12.01 0.03
CA PRO A 7 -0.74 -11.38 1.34
C PRO A 7 -1.40 -10.01 1.23
N ARG A 8 -1.98 -9.52 2.32
CA ARG A 8 -2.58 -8.18 2.36
C ARG A 8 -1.51 -7.15 2.01
N VAL A 9 -1.62 -6.53 0.84
CA VAL A 9 -0.68 -5.50 0.39
C VAL A 9 -1.22 -4.13 0.78
N ILE A 10 -0.41 -3.36 1.50
CA ILE A 10 -0.70 -1.97 1.87
C ILE A 10 0.34 -1.10 1.18
N LEU A 11 -0.11 -0.08 0.45
CA LEU A 11 0.75 0.86 -0.27
C LEU A 11 0.76 2.20 0.45
N PHE A 12 1.90 2.56 1.01
CA PHE A 12 2.11 3.87 1.60
C PHE A 12 2.54 4.86 0.53
N SER A 13 1.74 5.91 0.38
CA SER A 13 1.97 6.96 -0.60
C SER A 13 2.02 8.31 0.07
N SER A 14 2.82 9.22 -0.50
CA SER A 14 2.79 10.65 -0.19
C SER A 14 2.32 11.42 -1.44
N GLY A 15 1.70 12.58 -1.25
CA GLY A 15 1.19 13.43 -2.33
C GLY A 15 2.25 13.97 -3.28
N SER A 16 3.50 14.02 -2.84
CA SER A 16 4.62 14.53 -3.62
C SER A 16 5.46 13.43 -4.28
N CYS A 17 5.13 12.15 -4.13
CA CYS A 17 5.98 11.07 -4.62
C CYS A 17 5.51 10.51 -5.99
N PRO A 18 6.23 10.78 -7.10
CA PRO A 18 5.88 10.27 -8.42
C PRO A 18 6.04 8.74 -8.52
N TRP A 19 6.92 8.15 -7.71
CA TRP A 19 7.15 6.71 -7.66
C TRP A 19 5.99 5.95 -7.01
N CYS A 20 5.31 6.54 -6.03
CA CYS A 20 4.15 5.91 -5.39
C CYS A 20 3.00 5.72 -6.40
N SER A 21 2.79 6.68 -7.30
CA SER A 21 1.80 6.55 -8.38
C SER A 21 2.15 5.41 -9.34
N ARG A 22 3.43 5.27 -9.71
CA ARG A 22 3.89 4.15 -10.55
C ARG A 22 3.71 2.80 -9.86
N ALA A 23 4.08 2.69 -8.58
CA ALA A 23 3.91 1.47 -7.79
C ALA A 23 2.43 1.05 -7.68
N LYS A 24 1.53 2.01 -7.45
CA LYS A 24 0.07 1.79 -7.44
C LYS A 24 -0.42 1.19 -8.76
N SER A 25 -0.03 1.80 -9.87
CA SER A 25 -0.43 1.34 -11.21
C SER A 25 0.12 -0.05 -11.52
N TYR A 26 1.36 -0.33 -11.16
CA TYR A 26 1.98 -1.65 -11.34
C TYR A 26 1.26 -2.75 -10.56
N LEU A 27 0.97 -2.50 -9.27
CA LEU A 27 0.26 -3.47 -8.43
C LEU A 27 -1.17 -3.72 -8.92
N ARG A 28 -1.85 -2.67 -9.41
CA ARG A 28 -3.17 -2.79 -10.05
C ARG A 28 -3.13 -3.60 -11.35
N GLN A 29 -2.12 -3.40 -12.20
CA GLN A 29 -1.95 -4.20 -13.43
C GLN A 29 -1.73 -5.69 -13.14
N LYS A 30 -1.07 -6.00 -12.02
CA LYS A 30 -0.90 -7.38 -11.55
C LYS A 30 -2.18 -7.99 -10.94
N GLY A 31 -3.29 -7.24 -10.89
CA GLY A 31 -4.54 -7.67 -10.27
C GLY A 31 -4.46 -7.77 -8.74
N ILE A 32 -3.45 -7.15 -8.12
CA ILE A 32 -3.23 -7.20 -6.68
C ILE A 32 -4.10 -6.12 -6.03
N ARG A 33 -4.95 -6.53 -5.09
CA ARG A 33 -5.70 -5.60 -4.25
C ARG A 33 -4.77 -4.97 -3.23
N VAL A 34 -4.53 -3.67 -3.37
CA VAL A 34 -3.69 -2.88 -2.47
C VAL A 34 -4.55 -1.89 -1.69
N LYS A 35 -4.32 -1.76 -0.39
CA LYS A 35 -4.88 -0.69 0.43
C LYS A 35 -3.93 0.49 0.39
N GLU A 36 -4.33 1.58 -0.25
CA GLU A 36 -3.52 2.80 -0.28
C GLU A 36 -3.73 3.61 1.00
N VAL A 37 -2.63 4.04 1.60
CA VAL A 37 -2.60 4.88 2.79
C VAL A 37 -1.75 6.11 2.50
N ARG A 38 -2.34 7.28 2.69
CA ARG A 38 -1.73 8.58 2.42
C ARG A 38 -1.05 9.11 3.68
N VAL A 39 0.23 8.79 3.86
CA VAL A 39 1.01 9.21 5.04
C VAL A 39 1.22 10.72 5.11
N ASP A 40 1.05 11.43 3.99
CA ASP A 40 1.11 12.90 3.93
C ASP A 40 -0.12 13.59 4.52
N LYS A 41 -1.27 12.91 4.54
CA LYS A 41 -2.53 13.46 5.04
C LYS A 41 -2.96 12.83 6.36
N ASP A 42 -2.44 11.65 6.67
CA ASP A 42 -2.88 10.86 7.80
C ASP A 42 -1.66 10.29 8.57
N PRO A 43 -1.09 11.10 9.49
CA PRO A 43 0.04 10.67 10.31
C PRO A 43 -0.32 9.57 11.32
N ASP A 44 -1.60 9.41 11.65
CA ASP A 44 -2.08 8.31 12.49
C ASP A 44 -2.16 6.99 11.70
N ALA A 45 -2.50 7.04 10.42
CA ALA A 45 -2.40 5.88 9.55
C ALA A 45 -0.96 5.36 9.41
N ALA A 46 0.06 6.22 9.60
CA ALA A 46 1.48 5.82 9.66
C ALA A 46 1.79 4.97 10.92
N LYS A 47 1.12 5.22 12.05
CA LYS A 47 1.31 4.45 13.30
C LYS A 47 0.73 3.04 13.19
N ASP A 48 -0.40 2.90 12.48
CA ASP A 48 -0.98 1.60 12.19
C ASP A 48 -0.10 0.77 11.23
N VAL A 49 0.75 1.40 10.41
CA VAL A 49 1.78 0.71 9.61
C VAL A 49 2.80 0.03 10.49
N VAL A 50 3.45 0.79 11.37
CA VAL A 50 4.48 0.28 12.28
C VAL A 50 3.92 -0.86 13.11
N ARG A 51 2.67 -0.69 13.60
CA ARG A 51 2.00 -1.72 14.39
C ARG A 51 1.65 -2.98 13.60
N MET A 52 1.30 -2.86 12.31
CA MET A 52 0.97 -4.01 11.45
C MET A 52 2.18 -4.67 10.79
N THR A 53 3.25 -3.92 10.53
CA THR A 53 4.46 -4.42 9.85
C THR A 53 5.57 -4.81 10.81
N GLY A 54 5.46 -4.48 12.10
CA GLY A 54 6.39 -4.91 13.15
C GLY A 54 7.82 -4.43 12.93
N GLN A 55 7.98 -3.27 12.30
CA GLN A 55 9.28 -2.69 11.94
C GLN A 55 9.96 -2.06 13.16
#